data_AF-A0A3L8GMQ7-F1
#
_entry.id   AF-A0A3L8GMQ7-F1
#
_cell.length_a   1.000
_cell.length_b   1.000
_cell.length_c   1.000
_cell.angle_alpha   90.00
_cell.angle_beta   90.00
_cell.angle_gamma   90.00
#
_symmetry.space_group_name_H-M   'P 1'
#
loop_
_entity.id
_entity.type
_entity.pdbx_description
1 polymer ?
#
loop_
_entity_poly.entity_id
_entity_poly.type
_entity_poly.pdbx_seq_one_letter_code
_entity_poly.pdbx_strand_id
1 'polypeptide(L)'
;MQELLKQIKWQEVHSGSAYLYGTSIRFLEDSVIFTNERLASGKPLVTFLSKTHYQGNRCEPDLPVLIPNEKYVIESNISSEPLNRIFIQLNFFNRLGEKMSFEVLRDCKGEFLYPEEAYAYDVTVFSSGCSQMHFHDISIYHKRQHDKVNEDTPPANCYQENQLPEALEFVKAHIQVK
;
A
#
# COMPACT_ATOMS: atom_id res chain seq x y z
N MET A 1 -14.16 12.53 -1.83
CA MET A 1 -14.68 11.39 -1.05
C MET A 1 -13.54 10.38 -0.92
N GLN A 2 -13.31 9.82 0.27
CA GLN A 2 -12.26 8.80 0.49
C GLN A 2 -12.90 7.41 0.34
N GLU A 3 -12.25 6.51 -0.39
CA GLU A 3 -12.73 5.15 -0.66
C GLU A 3 -11.76 4.14 -0.06
N LEU A 4 -12.25 3.19 0.74
CA LEU A 4 -11.40 2.16 1.35
C LEU A 4 -10.89 1.23 0.26
N LEU A 5 -9.56 1.15 0.10
CA LEU A 5 -8.93 0.23 -0.83
C LEU A 5 -8.63 -1.11 -0.18
N LYS A 6 -8.00 -1.08 0.99
CA LYS A 6 -7.56 -2.28 1.68
C LYS A 6 -7.44 -2.04 3.17
N GLN A 7 -7.94 -3.00 3.93
CA GLN A 7 -7.62 -3.16 5.34
C GLN A 7 -6.58 -4.28 5.47
N ILE A 8 -5.45 -3.97 6.11
CA ILE A 8 -4.32 -4.84 6.34
C ILE A 8 -4.37 -5.32 7.79
N LYS A 9 -4.46 -6.64 7.96
CA LYS A 9 -4.38 -7.31 9.26
C LYS A 9 -3.06 -8.08 9.35
N TRP A 10 -2.51 -8.17 10.56
CA TRP A 10 -1.34 -9.02 10.81
C TRP A 10 -1.78 -10.44 11.15
N GLN A 11 -1.73 -11.34 10.17
CA GLN A 11 -2.26 -12.70 10.32
C GLN A 11 -1.20 -13.73 10.71
N GLU A 12 0.01 -13.60 10.14
CA GLU A 12 1.10 -14.54 10.37
C GLU A 12 2.47 -13.86 10.32
N VAL A 13 3.52 -14.59 10.72
CA VAL A 13 4.90 -14.12 10.64
C VAL A 13 5.61 -14.82 9.49
N HIS A 14 6.04 -14.04 8.51
CA HIS A 14 6.87 -14.52 7.41
C HIS A 14 8.35 -14.30 7.71
N SER A 15 9.21 -15.01 6.97
CA SER A 15 10.66 -14.85 7.11
C SER A 15 11.07 -13.41 6.83
N GLY A 16 11.60 -12.74 7.85
CA GLY A 16 12.06 -11.35 7.75
C GLY A 16 10.97 -10.27 7.82
N SER A 17 9.69 -10.63 8.01
CA SER A 17 8.62 -9.63 8.09
C SER A 17 8.48 -8.99 9.47
N ALA A 18 9.02 -9.58 10.53
CA ALA A 18 8.93 -9.07 11.90
C ALA A 18 10.23 -9.25 12.69
N TYR A 19 10.43 -8.43 13.72
CA TYR A 19 11.58 -8.54 14.61
C TYR A 19 11.34 -9.57 15.71
N LEU A 20 12.03 -10.70 15.62
CA LEU A 20 11.80 -11.86 16.49
C LEU A 20 12.79 -12.00 17.66
N TYR A 21 13.88 -11.27 17.67
CA TYR A 21 14.93 -11.43 18.70
C TYR A 21 14.44 -10.96 20.07
N GLY A 22 14.16 -11.92 20.95
CA GLY A 22 13.64 -11.63 22.30
C GLY A 22 12.19 -11.15 22.33
N THR A 23 11.46 -11.31 21.22
CA THR A 23 10.08 -10.89 21.07
C THR A 23 9.13 -12.05 21.34
N SER A 24 8.03 -11.78 22.04
CA SER A 24 6.85 -12.63 22.07
C SER A 24 5.74 -12.03 21.21
N ILE A 25 5.14 -12.84 20.33
CA ILE A 25 4.01 -12.43 19.48
C ILE A 25 2.83 -13.34 19.82
N ARG A 26 1.68 -12.74 20.14
CA ARG A 26 0.42 -13.45 20.38
C ARG A 26 -0.63 -12.97 19.38
N PHE A 27 -1.10 -13.90 18.55
CA PHE A 27 -2.23 -13.69 17.65
C PHE A 27 -3.54 -13.92 18.41
N LEU A 28 -4.40 -12.91 18.41
CA LEU A 28 -5.78 -12.96 18.89
C LEU A 28 -6.72 -13.01 17.68
N GLU A 29 -8.02 -13.16 17.89
CA GLU A 29 -9.00 -13.25 16.79
C GLU A 29 -8.96 -12.03 15.85
N ASP A 30 -8.81 -10.82 16.41
CA ASP A 30 -8.85 -9.57 15.64
C ASP A 30 -7.60 -8.69 15.77
N SER A 31 -6.61 -9.10 16.55
CA SER A 31 -5.43 -8.27 16.83
C SER A 31 -4.20 -9.08 17.17
N VAL A 32 -3.04 -8.42 17.18
CA VAL A 32 -1.75 -9.02 17.52
C VAL A 32 -1.10 -8.23 18.64
N ILE A 33 -0.65 -8.94 19.66
CA ILE A 33 0.17 -8.35 20.74
C ILE A 33 1.62 -8.73 20.49
N PHE A 34 2.46 -7.72 20.36
CA PHE A 34 3.92 -7.82 20.27
C PHE A 34 4.52 -7.31 21.58
N THR A 35 5.39 -8.10 22.22
CA THR A 35 6.04 -7.71 23.49
C THR A 35 7.54 -7.98 23.41
N ASN A 36 8.34 -6.96 23.74
CA ASN A 36 9.80 -7.05 23.87
C ASN A 36 10.34 -5.94 24.79
N GLU A 37 10.60 -6.30 26.06
CA GLU A 37 11.11 -5.38 27.09
C GLU A 37 12.55 -4.86 26.85
N ARG A 38 13.30 -5.52 25.95
CA ARG A 38 14.71 -5.18 25.66
C ARG A 38 14.89 -4.64 24.25
N LEU A 39 13.80 -4.22 23.62
CA LEU A 39 13.83 -3.70 22.26
C LEU A 39 14.50 -2.33 22.24
N ALA A 40 15.54 -2.20 21.41
CA ALA A 40 16.15 -0.91 21.15
C ALA A 40 15.20 -0.02 20.32
N SER A 41 15.24 1.30 20.57
CA SER A 41 14.53 2.28 19.75
C SER A 41 15.01 2.25 18.30
N GLY A 42 14.12 2.52 17.36
CA GLY A 42 14.37 2.53 15.92
C GLY A 42 14.39 1.15 15.26
N LYS A 43 14.04 0.08 15.98
CA LYS A 43 13.90 -1.25 15.38
C LYS A 43 12.57 -1.39 14.64
N PRO A 44 12.55 -2.02 13.44
CA PRO A 44 11.32 -2.36 12.76
C PRO A 44 10.61 -3.47 13.56
N LEU A 45 9.33 -3.31 13.83
CA LEU A 45 8.50 -4.29 14.54
C LEU A 45 7.92 -5.30 13.56
N VAL A 46 7.28 -4.78 12.50
CA VAL A 46 6.64 -5.54 11.43
C VAL A 46 6.67 -4.72 10.13
N THR A 47 6.82 -5.41 9.00
CA THR A 47 6.82 -4.85 7.64
C THR A 47 5.81 -5.59 6.78
N PHE A 48 4.96 -4.83 6.11
CA PHE A 48 4.01 -5.30 5.09
C PHE A 48 4.50 -4.93 3.70
N LEU A 49 4.32 -5.82 2.73
CA LEU A 49 4.91 -5.69 1.38
C LEU A 49 3.83 -5.55 0.30
N SER A 50 4.03 -4.63 -0.66
CA SER A 50 3.16 -4.52 -1.86
C SER A 50 3.55 -5.46 -2.98
N LYS A 51 4.75 -6.05 -2.90
CA LYS A 51 5.26 -7.01 -3.87
C LYS A 51 6.09 -8.06 -3.15
N THR A 52 5.78 -9.32 -3.41
CA THR A 52 6.50 -10.46 -2.86
C THR A 52 7.02 -11.35 -3.99
N HIS A 53 8.08 -12.11 -3.72
CA HIS A 53 8.54 -13.16 -4.62
C HIS A 53 8.20 -14.51 -4.00
N TYR A 54 7.20 -15.22 -4.55
CA TYR A 54 6.65 -16.40 -3.89
C TYR A 54 7.68 -17.50 -3.59
N GLN A 55 8.66 -17.74 -4.48
CA GLN A 55 9.68 -18.78 -4.23
C GLN A 55 10.58 -18.49 -3.02
N GLY A 56 10.79 -17.21 -2.70
CA GLY A 56 11.62 -16.77 -1.58
C GLY A 56 10.79 -16.48 -0.33
N ASN A 57 9.77 -15.63 -0.48
CA ASN A 57 8.95 -15.14 0.63
C ASN A 57 7.89 -16.15 1.08
N ARG A 58 7.38 -16.98 0.15
CA ARG A 58 6.26 -17.91 0.35
C ARG A 58 5.00 -17.26 0.91
N CYS A 59 4.78 -15.99 0.57
CA CYS A 59 3.61 -15.22 0.97
C CYS A 59 3.08 -14.38 -0.19
N GLU A 60 1.78 -14.10 -0.14
CA GLU A 60 1.14 -13.13 -1.01
C GLU A 60 1.45 -11.70 -0.54
N PRO A 61 1.37 -10.68 -1.41
CA PRO A 61 1.49 -9.30 -0.98
C PRO A 61 0.36 -8.87 -0.03
N ASP A 62 0.72 -8.20 1.06
CA ASP A 62 -0.23 -7.68 2.04
C ASP A 62 -0.93 -6.40 1.54
N LEU A 63 -0.18 -5.59 0.79
CA LEU A 63 -0.56 -4.23 0.40
C LEU A 63 -1.13 -4.20 -1.02
N PRO A 64 -2.13 -3.32 -1.28
CA PRO A 64 -2.71 -3.17 -2.61
C PRO A 64 -1.72 -2.52 -3.59
N VAL A 65 -1.99 -2.66 -4.88
CA VAL A 65 -1.28 -1.88 -5.91
C VAL A 65 -1.83 -0.46 -5.90
N LEU A 66 -0.93 0.53 -5.89
CA LEU A 66 -1.26 1.95 -5.94
C LEU A 66 -1.01 2.52 -7.35
N ILE A 67 -1.73 3.57 -7.69
CA ILE A 67 -1.63 4.28 -8.96
C ILE A 67 -0.60 5.41 -8.80
N PRO A 68 0.39 5.52 -9.71
CA PRO A 68 1.37 6.61 -9.70
C PRO A 68 0.72 8.00 -9.72
N ASN A 69 1.29 8.96 -9.00
CA ASN A 69 0.83 10.35 -8.86
C ASN A 69 -0.56 10.54 -8.22
N GLU A 70 -1.12 9.51 -7.58
CA GLU A 70 -2.36 9.60 -6.81
C GLU A 70 -2.13 9.82 -5.31
N LYS A 71 -3.12 10.43 -4.66
CA LYS A 71 -3.11 10.68 -3.22
C LYS A 71 -3.85 9.59 -2.46
N TYR A 72 -3.24 9.16 -1.37
CA TYR A 72 -3.78 8.15 -0.49
C TYR A 72 -3.81 8.64 0.94
N VAL A 73 -4.70 8.05 1.73
CA VAL A 73 -4.78 8.25 3.17
C VAL A 73 -4.49 6.91 3.83
N ILE A 74 -3.58 6.91 4.79
CA ILE A 74 -3.30 5.76 5.64
C ILE A 74 -3.82 6.04 7.04
N GLU A 75 -4.56 5.09 7.59
CA GLU A 75 -5.01 5.08 8.97
C GLU A 75 -4.43 3.85 9.65
N SER A 76 -3.98 4.00 10.89
CA SER A 76 -3.39 2.93 11.69
C SER A 76 -4.11 2.85 13.02
N ASN A 77 -4.60 1.65 13.30
CA ASN A 77 -5.20 1.29 14.57
C ASN A 77 -4.18 0.45 15.35
N ILE A 78 -3.18 1.15 15.89
CA ILE A 78 -2.06 0.55 16.61
C ILE A 78 -1.83 1.37 17.87
N SER A 79 -1.67 0.70 19.00
CA SER A 79 -1.28 1.32 20.26
C SER A 79 0.00 0.70 20.80
N SER A 80 0.66 1.42 21.70
CA SER A 80 1.92 0.98 22.30
C SER A 80 1.95 1.24 23.80
N GLU A 81 2.77 0.46 24.50
CA GLU A 81 3.17 0.74 25.88
C GLU A 81 4.69 0.93 25.90
N PRO A 82 5.21 2.08 26.39
CA PRO A 82 4.48 3.30 26.73
C PRO A 82 3.73 3.93 25.53
N LEU A 83 2.74 4.77 25.80
CA LEU A 83 1.88 5.37 24.77
C LEU A 83 2.67 6.21 23.74
N ASN A 84 2.25 6.15 22.47
CA ASN A 84 2.82 6.91 21.34
C ASN A 84 4.34 6.69 21.14
N ARG A 85 4.80 5.47 21.39
CA ARG A 85 6.21 5.06 21.21
C ARG A 85 6.40 4.19 19.97
N ILE A 86 5.61 4.45 18.94
CA ILE A 86 5.71 3.82 17.62
C ILE A 86 5.57 4.89 16.54
N PHE A 87 6.03 4.57 15.33
CA PHE A 87 5.74 5.35 14.12
C PHE A 87 5.73 4.42 12.91
N ILE A 88 5.04 4.81 11.86
CA ILE A 88 4.99 4.09 10.60
C ILE A 88 5.90 4.78 9.59
N GLN A 89 6.58 4.00 8.77
CA GLN A 89 7.34 4.51 7.64
C GLN A 89 6.89 3.78 6.37
N LEU A 90 6.52 4.55 5.36
CA LEU A 90 6.29 4.07 4.01
C LEU A 90 7.61 4.20 3.23
N ASN A 91 8.08 3.11 2.64
CA ASN A 91 9.27 3.13 1.77
C ASN A 91 8.85 2.90 0.34
N PHE A 92 9.33 3.73 -0.60
CA PHE A 92 9.04 3.60 -2.02
C PHE A 92 10.26 3.09 -2.77
N PHE A 93 10.05 2.14 -3.67
CA PHE A 93 11.10 1.46 -4.42
C PHE A 93 10.87 1.59 -5.92
N ASN A 94 11.96 1.75 -6.67
CA ASN A 94 11.92 1.69 -8.13
C ASN A 94 11.77 0.24 -8.63
N ARG A 95 11.70 0.07 -9.96
CA ARG A 95 11.59 -1.25 -10.60
C ARG A 95 12.80 -2.17 -10.33
N LEU A 96 13.96 -1.60 -10.03
CA LEU A 96 15.19 -2.34 -9.70
C LEU A 96 15.25 -2.75 -8.22
N GLY A 97 14.31 -2.30 -7.38
CA GLY A 97 14.27 -2.58 -5.95
C GLY A 97 15.09 -1.61 -5.10
N GLU A 98 15.55 -0.49 -5.67
CA GLU A 98 16.28 0.54 -4.94
C GLU A 98 15.30 1.49 -4.26
N LYS A 99 15.58 1.84 -3.00
CA LYS A 99 14.76 2.77 -2.23
C LYS A 99 14.94 4.18 -2.79
N MET A 100 13.84 4.76 -3.28
CA MET A 100 13.82 6.11 -3.86
C MET A 100 13.59 7.17 -2.79
N SER A 101 12.55 6.96 -1.98
CA SER A 101 12.10 7.91 -0.97
C SER A 101 11.36 7.17 0.14
N PHE A 102 11.02 7.91 1.19
CA PHE A 102 10.19 7.41 2.28
C PHE A 102 9.40 8.54 2.91
N GLU A 103 8.28 8.17 3.54
CA GLU A 103 7.48 9.06 4.35
C GLU A 103 7.30 8.47 5.74
N VAL A 104 7.35 9.32 6.77
CA VAL A 104 7.20 8.91 8.17
C VAL A 104 5.90 9.47 8.71
N LEU A 105 5.07 8.59 9.25
CA LEU A 105 3.81 8.90 9.90
C LEU A 105 3.91 8.63 11.41
N ARG A 106 3.72 9.68 12.22
CA ARG A 106 3.70 9.57 13.69
C ARG A 106 2.28 9.50 14.26
N ASP A 107 1.33 10.10 13.56
CA ASP A 107 -0.08 10.12 13.96
C ASP A 107 -0.80 8.87 13.47
N CYS A 108 -1.96 8.58 14.06
CA CYS A 108 -2.79 7.45 13.65
C CYS A 108 -3.35 7.60 12.22
N LYS A 109 -3.34 8.81 11.64
CA LYS A 109 -3.84 9.08 10.28
C LYS A 109 -2.91 10.05 9.56
N GLY A 110 -2.65 9.79 8.28
CA GLY A 110 -1.95 10.74 7.42
C GLY A 110 -2.20 10.54 5.95
N GLU A 111 -1.73 11.49 5.15
CA GLU A 111 -1.85 11.48 3.70
C GLU A 111 -0.47 11.36 3.07
N PHE A 112 -0.38 10.60 1.98
CA PHE A 112 0.84 10.43 1.22
C PHE A 112 0.55 10.48 -0.28
N LEU A 113 1.54 10.91 -1.07
CA LEU A 113 1.48 10.87 -2.53
C LEU A 113 2.27 9.65 -3.00
N TYR A 114 1.67 8.81 -3.84
CA TYR A 114 2.42 7.69 -4.43
C TYR A 114 3.30 8.21 -5.58
N PRO A 115 4.65 8.13 -5.49
CA PRO A 115 5.53 8.75 -6.49
C PRO A 115 5.36 8.14 -7.88
N GLU A 116 5.54 8.95 -8.93
CA GLU A 116 5.39 8.51 -10.33
C GLU A 116 6.28 7.32 -10.70
N GLU A 117 7.53 7.38 -10.27
CA GLU A 117 8.57 6.38 -10.57
C GLU A 117 8.54 5.18 -9.61
N ALA A 118 7.67 5.21 -8.59
CA ALA A 118 7.55 4.12 -7.64
C ALA A 118 6.88 2.91 -8.30
N TYR A 119 7.49 1.75 -8.09
CA TYR A 119 7.02 0.47 -8.61
C TYR A 119 6.51 -0.46 -7.51
N ALA A 120 7.09 -0.35 -6.31
CA ALA A 120 6.66 -1.09 -5.13
C ALA A 120 6.83 -0.24 -3.88
N TYR A 121 6.15 -0.62 -2.81
CA TYR A 121 6.31 0.02 -1.51
C TYR A 121 6.20 -0.99 -0.38
N ASP A 122 6.76 -0.62 0.76
CA ASP A 122 6.55 -1.30 2.03
C ASP A 122 5.95 -0.34 3.05
N VAL A 123 5.25 -0.91 4.03
CA VAL A 123 4.79 -0.20 5.22
C VAL A 123 5.41 -0.88 6.42
N THR A 124 6.28 -0.17 7.12
CA THR A 124 6.98 -0.70 8.28
C THR A 124 6.59 0.06 9.54
N VAL A 125 6.20 -0.66 10.59
CA VAL A 125 5.98 -0.10 11.92
C VAL A 125 7.30 -0.15 12.68
N PHE A 126 7.74 0.98 13.23
CA PHE A 126 8.98 1.11 13.99
C PHE A 126 8.72 1.39 15.46
N SER A 127 9.58 0.86 16.32
CA SER A 127 9.63 1.24 17.73
C SER A 127 10.32 2.60 17.90
N SER A 128 9.75 3.43 18.77
CA SER A 128 10.36 4.64 19.33
C SER A 128 10.61 4.50 20.84
N GLY A 129 10.89 3.26 21.28
CA GLY A 129 11.08 2.91 22.69
C GLY A 129 9.82 2.32 23.34
N CYS A 130 9.01 1.56 22.60
CA CYS A 130 7.93 0.76 23.17
C CYS A 130 8.46 -0.59 23.67
N SER A 131 7.91 -1.08 24.78
CA SER A 131 8.07 -2.46 25.25
C SER A 131 6.97 -3.37 24.73
N GLN A 132 5.78 -2.82 24.46
CA GLN A 132 4.65 -3.55 23.90
C GLN A 132 3.96 -2.76 22.79
N MET A 133 3.44 -3.47 21.80
CA MET A 133 2.59 -2.94 20.73
C MET A 133 1.34 -3.82 20.62
N HIS A 134 0.17 -3.19 20.52
CA HIS A 134 -1.10 -3.84 20.18
C HIS A 134 -1.53 -3.38 18.80
N PHE A 135 -1.48 -4.29 17.84
CA PHE A 135 -1.78 -4.05 16.44
C PHE A 135 -3.18 -4.60 16.12
N HIS A 136 -4.08 -3.77 15.61
CA HIS A 136 -5.39 -4.22 15.11
C HIS A 136 -5.33 -4.28 13.59
N ASP A 137 -5.17 -3.12 12.95
CA ASP A 137 -5.14 -3.01 11.50
C ASP A 137 -4.48 -1.71 11.01
N ILE A 138 -4.12 -1.72 9.73
CA ILE A 138 -3.79 -0.54 8.95
C ILE A 138 -4.75 -0.47 7.78
N SER A 139 -5.37 0.67 7.54
CA SER A 139 -6.31 0.89 6.45
C SER A 139 -5.77 1.92 5.46
N ILE A 140 -5.83 1.61 4.17
CA ILE A 140 -5.43 2.52 3.09
C ILE A 140 -6.67 2.91 2.30
N TYR A 141 -6.84 4.21 2.08
CA TYR A 141 -7.94 4.81 1.34
C TYR A 141 -7.42 5.57 0.13
N HIS A 142 -8.13 5.46 -0.98
CA HIS A 142 -7.91 6.30 -2.14
C HIS A 142 -8.58 7.67 -1.92
N LYS A 143 -7.83 8.75 -2.11
CA LYS A 143 -8.35 10.10 -2.05
C LYS A 143 -8.55 10.59 -3.47
N ARG A 144 -9.73 10.30 -4.05
CA ARG A 144 -10.13 10.87 -5.35
C ARG A 144 -10.00 12.39 -5.30
N GLN A 145 -9.05 12.92 -6.05
CA GLN A 145 -9.00 14.34 -6.36
C GLN A 145 -10.12 14.59 -7.37
N HIS A 146 -11.00 15.55 -7.08
CA HIS A 146 -11.91 16.03 -8.10
C HIS A 146 -11.08 16.94 -8.98
N ASP A 147 -10.39 16.36 -9.96
CA ASP A 147 -9.84 17.15 -11.04
C ASP A 147 -11.02 17.90 -11.65
N LYS A 148 -10.91 19.22 -11.72
CA LYS A 148 -11.65 19.95 -12.73
C LYS A 148 -11.08 19.45 -14.06
N VAL A 149 -11.68 18.41 -14.61
CA VAL A 149 -11.53 18.07 -16.01
C VAL A 149 -11.99 19.31 -16.77
N ASN A 150 -11.06 20.05 -17.36
CA ASN A 150 -11.44 20.98 -18.44
C ASN A 150 -11.96 20.08 -19.56
N GLU A 151 -13.26 20.18 -19.81
CA GLU A 151 -14.06 19.27 -20.63
C GLU A 151 -13.90 19.49 -22.15
N ASP A 152 -12.74 19.97 -22.63
CA ASP A 152 -12.62 20.48 -24.01
C ASP A 152 -11.63 19.77 -24.93
N THR A 153 -11.04 18.63 -24.55
CA THR A 153 -10.27 17.84 -25.53
C THR A 153 -10.67 16.37 -25.52
N PRO A 154 -11.30 15.86 -26.58
CA PRO A 154 -11.59 14.44 -26.75
C PRO A 154 -10.31 13.61 -26.63
N PRO A 155 -10.32 12.45 -25.94
CA PRO A 155 -9.16 11.60 -25.84
C PRO A 155 -8.74 11.13 -27.24
N ALA A 156 -7.46 11.31 -27.57
CA ALA A 156 -6.95 11.26 -28.94
C ALA A 156 -7.06 9.88 -29.64
N ASN A 157 -7.56 8.82 -28.99
CA ASN A 157 -7.66 7.47 -29.57
C ASN A 157 -8.87 6.67 -29.05
N CYS A 158 -10.02 7.31 -28.87
CA CYS A 158 -11.25 6.61 -28.52
C CYS A 158 -12.33 6.95 -29.55
N TYR A 159 -12.60 6.04 -30.49
CA TYR A 159 -13.79 6.12 -31.32
C TYR A 159 -14.93 5.48 -30.56
N GLN A 160 -16.01 6.21 -30.33
CA GLN A 160 -17.27 5.58 -29.98
C GLN A 160 -17.94 4.99 -31.23
N GLU A 161 -18.76 3.95 -31.08
CA GLU A 161 -19.39 3.24 -32.22
C GLU A 161 -20.25 4.18 -33.10
N ASN A 162 -20.81 5.22 -32.48
CA ASN A 162 -21.54 6.31 -33.13
C ASN A 162 -20.64 7.34 -33.87
N GLN A 163 -19.32 7.23 -33.75
CA GLN A 163 -18.31 8.09 -34.39
C GLN A 163 -17.53 7.35 -35.49
N LEU A 164 -17.91 6.12 -35.81
CA LEU A 164 -17.32 5.35 -36.90
C LEU A 164 -17.60 6.06 -38.24
N PRO A 165 -16.57 6.34 -39.07
CA PRO A 165 -16.79 6.90 -40.39
C PRO A 165 -17.66 5.98 -41.25
N GLU A 166 -18.60 6.57 -42.00
CA GLU A 166 -19.46 5.85 -42.95
C GLU A 166 -18.65 5.04 -43.98
N ALA A 167 -17.40 5.46 -44.23
CA ALA A 167 -16.42 4.75 -45.05
C ALA A 167 -16.20 3.26 -44.64
N LEU A 168 -16.42 2.91 -43.37
CA LEU A 168 -16.24 1.53 -42.85
C LEU A 168 -17.36 0.57 -43.30
N GLU A 169 -18.54 1.08 -43.66
CA GLU A 169 -19.63 0.28 -44.22
C GLU A 169 -19.22 -0.36 -45.55
N PHE A 170 -18.41 0.34 -46.36
CA PHE A 170 -17.96 -0.16 -47.67
C PHE A 170 -17.01 -1.35 -47.57
N VAL A 171 -16.30 -1.50 -46.45
CA VAL A 171 -15.31 -2.57 -46.25
C VAL A 171 -15.93 -3.81 -45.61
N LYS A 172 -17.03 -3.68 -44.85
CA LYS A 172 -17.76 -4.81 -44.24
C LYS A 172 -18.11 -5.90 -45.25
N ALA A 173 -18.50 -5.53 -46.47
CA ALA A 173 -18.86 -6.48 -47.52
C ALA A 173 -17.69 -7.31 -48.07
N HIS A 174 -16.44 -6.91 -47.79
CA HIS A 174 -15.22 -7.55 -48.32
C HIS A 174 -14.43 -8.32 -47.26
N ILE A 175 -14.81 -8.20 -45.98
CA ILE A 175 -14.25 -9.00 -44.90
C ILE A 175 -15.10 -10.28 -44.80
N GLN A 176 -14.86 -11.23 -45.71
CA GLN A 176 -15.33 -12.60 -45.48
C GLN A 176 -14.42 -13.24 -44.44
N VAL A 177 -14.86 -13.25 -43.19
CA VAL A 177 -14.22 -14.07 -42.15
C VAL A 177 -14.57 -15.52 -42.48
N LYS A 178 -13.52 -16.34 -42.67
CA LYS A 178 -13.61 -17.77 -42.94
C LYS A 178 -13.80 -18.55 -41.65
#